data_AF-A0A7W8PGC5-F1
#
_entry.id   AF-A0A7W8PGC5-F1
#
_cell.length_a   1.000
_cell.length_b   1.000
_cell.length_c   1.000
_cell.angle_alpha   90.00
_cell.angle_beta   90.00
_cell.angle_gamma   90.00
#
_symmetry.space_group_name_H-M   'P 1'
#
loop_
_entity.id
_entity.type
_entity.pdbx_description
1 polymer ?
#
loop_
_entity_poly.entity_id
_entity_poly.type
_entity_poly.pdbx_seq_one_letter_code
_entity_poly.pdbx_strand_id
1 'polypeptide(L)' 'MKISLAPPDDEENNQFDNAWGLDLQSRLACCVKLRDADLTIELPPHTRELAREH' A
#
# COMPACT_ATOMS: atom_id res chain seq x y z
N MET A 1 2.99 -4.05 -21.74
CA MET A 1 3.56 -3.52 -20.48
C MET A 1 3.07 -4.43 -19.36
N LYS A 2 3.95 -5.26 -18.79
CA LYS A 2 3.56 -6.18 -17.71
C LYS A 2 3.32 -5.34 -16.46
N ILE A 3 2.08 -5.34 -15.98
CA ILE A 3 1.72 -4.73 -14.71
C ILE A 3 2.19 -5.71 -13.61
N SER A 4 3.18 -5.32 -12.81
CA SER A 4 3.78 -6.20 -11.79
C SER A 4 2.85 -6.51 -10.63
N LEU A 5 1.85 -5.65 -10.36
CA LEU A 5 0.90 -5.79 -9.25
C LEU A 5 -0.54 -5.67 -9.73
N ALA A 6 -1.46 -6.47 -9.19
CA ALA A 6 -2.89 -6.26 -9.43
C ALA A 6 -3.31 -4.85 -8.95
N PRO A 7 -4.26 -4.17 -9.61
CA PRO A 7 -4.79 -2.91 -9.09
C PRO A 7 -5.37 -3.08 -7.68
N PRO A 8 -5.37 -2.02 -6.85
CA PRO A 8 -6.05 -2.05 -5.57
C PRO A 8 -7.55 -2.26 -5.74
N ASP A 9 -8.14 -3.00 -4.82
CA ASP A 9 -9.59 -3.16 -4.70
C ASP A 9 -10.21 -1.95 -3.99
N ASP A 10 -11.54 -1.80 -4.07
CA ASP A 10 -12.28 -0.72 -3.41
C ASP A 10 -12.05 -0.73 -1.88
N GLU A 11 -11.95 -1.91 -1.25
CA GLU A 11 -11.69 -2.01 0.19
C GLU A 11 -10.29 -1.48 0.56
N GLU A 12 -9.28 -1.76 -0.26
CA GLU A 12 -7.93 -1.23 -0.09
C GLU A 12 -7.92 0.30 -0.22
N ASN A 13 -8.62 0.84 -1.22
CA ASN A 13 -8.71 2.28 -1.44
C ASN A 13 -9.40 3.02 -0.28
N ASN A 14 -10.43 2.42 0.32
CA ASN A 14 -11.14 3.01 1.47
C ASN A 14 -10.23 3.17 2.71
N GLN A 15 -9.17 2.38 2.85
CA GLN A 15 -8.23 2.53 3.98
C GLN A 15 -7.26 3.71 3.78
N PHE A 16 -7.14 4.24 2.56
CA PHE A 16 -6.19 5.31 2.24
C PHE A 16 -6.67 6.71 2.58
N ASP A 17 -7.95 6.92 2.85
CA ASP A 17 -8.51 8.22 3.28
C ASP A 17 -7.75 8.83 4.47
N ASN A 18 -7.13 7.96 5.27
CA ASN A 18 -6.48 8.27 6.51
C ASN A 18 -4.95 8.11 6.45
N ALA A 19 -4.39 7.68 5.32
CA ALA A 19 -2.96 7.40 5.20
C ALA A 19 -2.11 8.68 5.12
N TRP A 20 -0.87 8.60 5.60
CA TRP A 20 0.10 9.69 5.51
C TRP A 20 0.97 9.52 4.26
N GLY A 21 1.19 10.59 3.51
CA GLY A 21 2.13 10.60 2.38
C GLY A 21 1.74 9.67 1.24
N LEU A 22 0.44 9.56 0.94
CA LEU A 22 -0.08 8.72 -0.14
C LEU A 22 0.44 9.21 -1.51
N ASP A 23 0.96 8.28 -2.30
CA ASP A 23 1.36 8.47 -3.69
C ASP A 23 0.54 7.56 -4.61
N LEU A 24 0.58 7.80 -5.93
CA LEU A 24 -0.06 6.96 -6.94
C LEU A 24 0.42 5.49 -6.91
N GLN A 25 1.62 5.24 -6.37
CA GLN A 25 2.15 3.89 -6.20
C GLN A 25 1.92 3.29 -4.81
N SER A 26 1.29 4.01 -3.89
CA SER A 26 1.02 3.51 -2.53
C SER A 26 0.10 2.30 -2.55
N ARG A 27 0.45 1.29 -1.75
CA ARG A 27 -0.28 0.03 -1.59
C ARG A 27 -0.26 -0.44 -0.14
N LEU A 28 -1.31 -1.13 0.29
CA LEU A 28 -1.30 -1.83 1.57
C LEU A 28 -0.44 -3.09 1.45
N ALA A 29 0.63 -3.16 2.25
CA ALA A 29 1.58 -4.27 2.19
C ALA A 29 0.92 -5.66 2.38
N CYS A 30 -0.14 -5.75 3.19
CA CYS A 30 -0.89 -6.99 3.41
C CYS A 30 -1.77 -7.41 2.21
N CYS A 31 -2.13 -6.46 1.34
CA CYS A 31 -2.97 -6.70 0.15
C CYS A 31 -2.13 -7.00 -1.10
N VAL A 32 -0.83 -6.66 -1.08
CA VAL A 32 0.08 -6.85 -2.21
C VAL A 32 0.55 -8.30 -2.30
N LYS A 33 0.39 -8.90 -3.48
CA LYS A 33 0.96 -10.21 -3.82
C LYS A 33 1.98 -10.05 -4.94
N LEU A 34 3.21 -10.49 -4.69
CA LEU A 34 4.27 -10.52 -5.69
C LEU A 34 3.90 -11.45 -6.84
N ARG A 35 4.34 -11.08 -8.04
CA ARG A 35 4.19 -11.87 -9.28
C ARG A 35 5.59 -12.17 -9.84
N ASP A 36 5.76 -12.10 -11.16
CA ASP A 36 6.98 -12.45 -11.87
C ASP A 36 8.12 -11.41 -11.80
N ALA A 37 7.91 -10.27 -11.15
CA ALA A 37 8.90 -9.18 -11.14
C ALA A 37 9.29 -8.81 -9.71
N ASP A 38 10.59 -8.62 -9.49
CA ASP A 38 11.13 -8.03 -8.28
C ASP A 38 10.63 -6.60 -8.11
N LEU A 39 10.38 -6.20 -6.86
CA LEU A 39 9.90 -4.87 -6.49
C LEU A 39 10.85 -4.22 -5.50
N THR A 40 11.20 -2.97 -5.77
CA THR A 40 11.77 -2.07 -4.76
C THR A 40 10.62 -1.36 -4.07
N ILE A 41 10.54 -1.48 -2.75
CA ILE A 41 9.51 -0.83 -1.94
C ILE A 41 10.14 0.25 -1.06
N GLU A 42 9.47 1.40 -0.97
CA GLU A 42 9.80 2.44 0.00
C GLU A 42 8.79 2.39 1.15
N LEU A 43 9.28 2.34 2.39
CA LEU A 43 8.42 2.38 3.57
C LEU A 43 8.23 3.84 4.00
N PRO A 44 6.99 4.26 4.30
CA PRO A 44 6.74 5.62 4.75
C PRO A 44 7.44 5.88 6.10
N PRO A 45 7.93 7.11 6.35
CA PRO A 45 8.61 7.46 7.59
C PRO A 45 7.67 7.44 8.81
N HIS A 46 6.36 7.59 8.58
CA HIS A 46 5.34 7.55 9.62
C HIS A 46 4.15 6.70 9.17
N THR A 47 3.63 5.89 10.09
CA THR A 47 2.45 5.04 9.88
C THR A 47 1.45 5.29 11.00
N ARG A 48 0.18 5.47 10.64
CA ARG A 48 -0.92 5.46 11.62
C ARG A 48 -1.17 4.03 12.08
N GLU A 49 -1.28 3.86 13.38
CA GLU A 49 -1.39 2.56 14.04
C GLU A 49 -2.35 2.75 15.22
N LEU A 50 -3.65 2.60 14.95
CA LEU A 50 -4.70 2.88 15.93
C LEU A 50 -4.51 2.08 17.23
N ALA A 51 -3.95 0.87 17.14
CA ALA A 51 -3.65 0.01 18.29
C ALA A 51 -2.46 0.50 19.14
N ARG A 52 -1.58 1.32 18.58
CA ARG A 52 -0.45 1.96 19.27
C ARG A 52 -0.77 3.38 19.72
N GLU A 53 -1.75 4.00 19.08
CA GLU A 53 -2.27 5.33 19.40
C GLU A 53 -3.26 5.31 20.58
N HIS A 54 -3.74 4.13 20.99
CA HIS A 54 -4.54 3.86 22.19
C HIS A 54 -3.70 3.27 23.33
#